data_AF-A0A3A3DBZ7-F1
#
_entry.id   AF-A0A3A3DBZ7-F1
#
_cell.length_a   1.000
_cell.length_b   1.000
_cell.length_c   1.000
_cell.angle_alpha   90.00
_cell.angle_beta   90.00
_cell.angle_gamma   90.00
#
_symmetry.space_group_name_H-M   'P 1'
#
loop_
_entity.id
_entity.type
_entity.pdbx_description
1 polymer ?
#
loop_
_entity_poly.entity_id
_entity_poly.type
_entity_poly.pdbx_seq_one_letter_code
_entity_poly.pdbx_strand_id
1 'polypeptide(L)'
;MRNMPAPPLRLRVTPCALAAGLLAMQFLVIGMIFKHAIDFDCRANWGIAACGTASKSLAALYCMIAAVGLFSMLRPHLFLDLLAEAGHDARPLLLNLAGFILSMIPVLMLQGASGTSMMIPAFALWVPGMAMILAGLCGWLAPWQRWRAFLAQTGLPLAVALVASGMAPALAVRLQPIWQMERISDMTFRVVTMLIEPLGYDLYVDPVLKHIGEGDFILSIAPACSGIEGIALVMIFVSLYLWLFRSELRFPRAFLLFPAGIAASMILNAVRIAVLLLIGLHGRPELAVGGFHSHAGWMMFTIVALGIILIARRVPALHRAPTLQAVRTNSLPPLWRDPVAARILPFAVFMLTAVVAPAISTNPAMLYPIRVILLTAAVALVWPALQGIVWRISPTAWLAGGLVGLMWIVIPVEPSNGPLPYGTLSGGMVTVWFVFRGIGTVLLVPLVEELFFRDYLEHRLRGTALDQPAPVARLVMSALITAGLFAALHDRWAEAFVAGLVFSIVACRSGRISDAIAAHATANLIVFSVAALTGNLAII
;
A
#
# COMPACT_ATOMS: atom_id res chain seq x y z
N MET A 1 48.12 19.08 -8.45
CA MET A 1 47.06 18.44 -9.28
C MET A 1 45.97 17.75 -8.43
N ARG A 2 45.49 18.39 -7.35
CA ARG A 2 44.32 17.93 -6.58
C ARG A 2 43.41 19.13 -6.42
N ASN A 3 42.46 19.27 -7.33
CA ASN A 3 41.25 20.09 -7.24
C ASN A 3 40.52 19.92 -8.58
N MET A 4 40.01 18.71 -8.83
CA MET A 4 38.93 18.52 -9.78
C MET A 4 37.63 18.49 -8.99
N PRO A 5 36.59 19.25 -9.37
CA PRO A 5 35.28 19.14 -8.75
C PRO A 5 34.77 17.70 -8.91
N ALA A 6 34.24 17.12 -7.83
CA ALA A 6 33.61 15.81 -7.89
C ALA A 6 32.57 15.80 -9.02
N PRO A 7 32.56 14.79 -9.91
CA PRO A 7 31.63 14.76 -11.03
C PRO A 7 30.18 14.83 -10.51
N PRO A 8 29.28 15.51 -11.23
CA PRO A 8 27.92 15.76 -10.76
C PRO A 8 27.19 14.44 -10.53
N LEU A 9 26.41 14.39 -9.45
CA LEU A 9 25.58 13.26 -8.99
C LEU A 9 24.70 12.62 -10.09
N ARG A 10 24.46 13.32 -11.21
CA ARG A 10 23.66 12.87 -12.37
C ARG A 10 24.23 11.64 -13.08
N LEU A 11 25.56 11.45 -13.12
CA LEU A 11 26.18 10.28 -13.79
C LEU A 11 26.10 8.99 -12.96
N ARG A 12 25.83 9.09 -11.65
CA ARG A 12 25.91 7.96 -10.69
C ARG A 12 24.59 7.22 -10.50
N VAL A 13 23.45 7.83 -10.82
CA VAL A 13 22.13 7.20 -10.67
C VAL A 13 21.75 6.36 -11.89
N THR A 14 22.29 6.69 -13.06
CA THR A 14 22.02 5.96 -14.32
C THR A 14 22.41 4.48 -14.24
N PRO A 15 23.61 4.08 -13.75
CA PRO A 15 23.99 2.68 -13.66
C PRO A 15 23.11 1.88 -12.69
N CYS A 16 22.70 2.47 -11.57
CA CYS A 16 21.83 1.82 -10.59
C CYS A 16 20.41 1.62 -11.16
N ALA A 17 19.86 2.64 -11.82
CA ALA A 17 18.55 2.55 -12.46
C ALA A 17 18.57 1.54 -13.62
N LEU A 18 19.65 1.51 -14.41
CA LEU A 18 19.84 0.52 -15.47
C LEU A 18 20.00 -0.89 -14.91
N ALA A 19 20.73 -1.08 -13.81
CA ALA A 19 20.88 -2.39 -13.16
C ALA A 19 19.54 -2.91 -12.63
N ALA A 20 18.76 -2.05 -11.97
CA ALA A 20 17.43 -2.39 -11.50
C ALA A 20 16.48 -2.69 -12.67
N GLY A 21 16.51 -1.87 -13.72
CA GLY A 21 15.72 -2.07 -14.94
C GLY A 21 16.07 -3.36 -15.67
N LEU A 22 17.38 -3.68 -15.78
CA LEU A 22 17.86 -4.92 -16.39
C LEU A 22 17.42 -6.15 -15.58
N LEU A 23 17.56 -6.12 -14.25
CA LEU A 23 17.11 -7.20 -13.38
C LEU A 23 15.60 -7.41 -13.48
N ALA A 24 14.82 -6.32 -13.45
CA ALA A 24 13.37 -6.38 -13.59
C ALA A 24 12.95 -6.93 -14.96
N MET A 25 13.59 -6.48 -16.04
CA MET A 25 13.34 -6.99 -17.40
C MET A 25 13.69 -8.47 -17.50
N GLN A 26 14.84 -8.90 -16.98
CA GLN A 26 15.24 -10.30 -16.97
C GLN A 26 14.19 -11.14 -16.25
N PHE A 27 13.87 -10.83 -15.00
CA PHE A 27 12.87 -11.57 -14.22
C PHE A 27 11.48 -11.52 -14.83
N LEU A 28 11.08 -10.42 -15.48
CA LEU A 28 9.83 -10.35 -16.23
C LEU A 28 9.82 -11.35 -17.39
N VAL A 29 10.90 -11.40 -18.18
CA VAL A 29 11.03 -12.36 -19.29
C VAL A 29 11.02 -13.80 -18.76
N ILE A 30 11.81 -14.10 -17.71
CA ILE A 30 11.79 -15.43 -17.06
C ILE A 30 10.38 -15.77 -16.62
N GLY A 31 9.75 -14.91 -15.83
CA GLY A 31 8.42 -15.15 -15.26
C GLY A 31 7.36 -15.31 -16.34
N MET A 32 7.37 -14.49 -17.39
CA MET A 32 6.39 -14.56 -18.48
C MET A 32 6.53 -15.85 -19.28
N ILE A 33 7.75 -16.27 -19.61
CA ILE A 33 8.01 -17.51 -20.35
C ILE A 33 7.57 -18.72 -19.50
N PHE A 34 8.03 -18.82 -18.25
CA PHE A 34 7.68 -19.98 -17.41
C PHE A 34 6.20 -20.02 -17.01
N LYS A 35 5.50 -18.87 -17.00
CA LYS A 35 4.07 -18.82 -16.67
C LYS A 35 3.15 -19.07 -17.87
N HIS A 36 3.51 -18.57 -19.06
CA HIS A 36 2.58 -18.58 -20.22
C HIS A 36 3.07 -19.42 -21.39
N ALA A 37 4.37 -19.69 -21.51
CA ALA A 37 4.93 -20.47 -22.61
C ALA A 37 5.18 -21.94 -22.24
N ILE A 38 5.04 -22.31 -20.96
CA ILE A 38 5.14 -23.69 -20.49
C ILE A 38 3.83 -24.07 -19.82
N ASP A 39 3.22 -25.16 -20.28
CA ASP A 39 2.06 -25.77 -19.64
C ASP A 39 2.52 -26.58 -18.42
N PHE A 40 2.86 -25.87 -17.34
CA PHE A 40 3.43 -26.45 -16.13
C PHE A 40 2.61 -26.06 -14.89
N ASP A 41 1.74 -26.96 -14.46
CA ASP A 41 1.16 -26.88 -13.11
C ASP A 41 2.11 -27.53 -12.10
N CYS A 42 2.63 -26.72 -11.17
CA CYS A 42 3.51 -27.19 -10.11
C CYS A 42 2.87 -28.32 -9.30
N ARG A 43 1.58 -28.23 -8.93
CA ARG A 43 0.95 -29.26 -8.09
C ARG A 43 0.71 -30.57 -8.83
N ALA A 44 0.54 -30.50 -10.14
CA ALA A 44 0.42 -31.69 -10.98
C ALA A 44 1.76 -32.40 -11.18
N ASN A 45 2.87 -31.65 -11.11
CA ASN A 45 4.19 -32.14 -11.49
C ASN A 45 5.16 -32.33 -10.33
N TRP A 46 5.04 -31.60 -9.23
CA TRP A 46 5.97 -31.64 -8.09
C TRP A 46 5.23 -31.89 -6.77
N GLY A 47 5.94 -32.41 -5.77
CA GLY A 47 5.37 -32.65 -4.45
C GLY A 47 4.93 -31.37 -3.75
N ILE A 48 3.93 -31.48 -2.87
CA ILE A 48 3.36 -30.36 -2.07
C ILE A 48 4.45 -29.57 -1.35
N ALA A 49 5.46 -30.27 -0.80
CA ALA A 49 6.59 -29.64 -0.12
C ALA A 49 7.46 -28.80 -1.07
N ALA A 50 7.71 -29.27 -2.29
CA ALA A 50 8.54 -28.57 -3.27
C ALA A 50 7.84 -27.30 -3.78
N CYS A 51 6.56 -27.41 -4.18
CA CYS A 51 5.77 -26.24 -4.60
C CYS A 51 5.56 -25.25 -3.45
N GLY A 52 5.28 -25.75 -2.24
CA GLY A 52 5.16 -24.91 -1.06
C GLY A 52 6.46 -24.18 -0.71
N THR A 53 7.61 -24.84 -0.87
CA THR A 53 8.92 -24.23 -0.63
C THR A 53 9.24 -23.17 -1.68
N ALA A 54 8.97 -23.43 -2.95
CA ALA A 54 9.17 -22.45 -4.03
C ALA A 54 8.33 -21.18 -3.85
N SER A 55 7.06 -21.33 -3.45
CA SER A 55 6.20 -20.19 -3.14
C SER A 55 6.71 -19.40 -1.92
N LYS A 56 7.11 -20.09 -0.84
CA LYS A 56 7.63 -19.46 0.38
C LYS A 56 8.99 -18.78 0.18
N SER A 57 9.87 -19.35 -0.66
CA SER A 57 11.17 -18.75 -0.95
C SER A 57 11.04 -17.45 -1.74
N LEU A 58 10.05 -17.35 -2.63
CA LEU A 58 9.71 -16.11 -3.33
C LEU A 58 9.24 -15.03 -2.34
N ALA A 59 8.34 -15.37 -1.42
CA ALA A 59 7.90 -14.45 -0.37
C ALA A 59 9.07 -13.97 0.51
N ALA A 60 9.96 -14.90 0.91
CA ALA A 60 11.16 -14.57 1.68
C ALA A 60 12.09 -13.63 0.90
N LEU A 61 12.26 -13.85 -0.40
CA LEU A 61 13.05 -12.98 -1.27
C LEU A 61 12.48 -11.55 -1.31
N TYR A 62 11.17 -11.39 -1.45
CA TYR A 62 10.55 -10.06 -1.41
C TYR A 62 10.75 -9.37 -0.07
N CYS A 63 10.61 -10.08 1.05
CA CYS A 63 10.89 -9.53 2.37
C CYS A 63 12.36 -9.09 2.52
N MET A 64 13.30 -9.87 2.00
CA MET A 64 14.73 -9.53 2.02
C MET A 64 15.06 -8.31 1.15
N ILE A 65 14.47 -8.21 -0.06
CA ILE A 65 14.62 -7.03 -0.93
C ILE A 65 14.07 -5.79 -0.23
N ALA A 66 12.89 -5.88 0.37
CA ALA A 66 12.31 -4.78 1.14
C ALA A 66 13.20 -4.38 2.33
N ALA A 67 13.79 -5.35 3.03
CA ALA A 67 14.72 -5.10 4.13
C ALA A 67 16.00 -4.40 3.66
N VAL A 68 16.58 -4.80 2.52
CA VAL A 68 17.73 -4.12 1.91
C VAL A 68 17.36 -2.69 1.50
N GLY A 69 16.19 -2.52 0.88
CA GLY A 69 15.64 -1.20 0.54
C GLY A 69 15.57 -0.30 1.76
N LEU A 70 14.91 -0.76 2.83
CA LEU A 70 14.81 -0.02 4.09
C LEU A 70 16.18 0.25 4.72
N PHE A 71 17.08 -0.74 4.73
CA PHE A 71 18.43 -0.59 5.26
C PHE A 71 19.22 0.47 4.48
N SER A 72 19.07 0.52 3.16
CA SER A 72 19.69 1.56 2.32
C SER A 72 19.15 2.96 2.63
N MET A 73 17.85 3.07 2.95
CA MET A 73 17.23 4.34 3.34
C MET A 73 17.71 4.82 4.71
N LEU A 74 17.92 3.88 5.64
CA LEU A 74 18.40 4.18 6.99
C LEU A 74 19.90 4.51 7.03
N ARG A 75 20.71 3.96 6.12
CA ARG A 75 22.16 4.18 6.06
C ARG A 75 22.65 4.54 4.64
N PRO A 76 22.23 5.70 4.10
CA PRO A 76 22.47 6.03 2.69
C PRO A 76 23.95 6.23 2.36
N HIS A 77 24.77 6.71 3.30
CA HIS A 77 26.21 6.96 3.09
C HIS A 77 26.96 5.68 2.69
N LEU A 78 26.65 4.54 3.31
CA LEU A 78 27.33 3.26 3.05
C LEU A 78 27.08 2.76 1.63
N PHE A 79 25.86 2.96 1.12
CA PHE A 79 25.50 2.59 -0.24
C PHE A 79 26.05 3.59 -1.26
N LEU A 80 26.08 4.88 -0.94
CA LEU A 80 26.70 5.89 -1.80
C LEU A 80 28.20 5.63 -1.98
N ASP A 81 28.88 5.22 -0.92
CA ASP A 81 30.30 4.85 -0.97
C ASP A 81 30.51 3.55 -1.75
N LEU A 82 29.67 2.54 -1.52
CA LEU A 82 29.73 1.28 -2.28
C LEU A 82 29.56 1.54 -3.79
N LEU A 83 28.58 2.35 -4.17
CA LEU A 83 28.16 2.60 -5.54
C LEU A 83 28.92 3.76 -6.22
N ALA A 84 29.99 4.28 -5.62
CA ALA A 84 30.66 5.47 -6.15
C ALA A 84 31.30 5.27 -7.54
N GLU A 85 31.64 4.02 -7.89
CA GLU A 85 32.22 3.59 -9.18
C GLU A 85 31.23 2.73 -9.98
N ALA A 86 29.93 2.82 -9.70
CA ALA A 86 28.93 2.05 -10.41
C ALA A 86 28.99 2.30 -11.92
N GLY A 87 28.94 1.21 -12.70
CA GLY A 87 28.96 1.29 -14.16
C GLY A 87 30.33 1.50 -14.79
N HIS A 88 31.42 1.51 -14.00
CA HIS A 88 32.76 1.77 -14.53
C HIS A 88 33.28 0.66 -15.46
N ASP A 89 32.95 -0.61 -15.19
CA ASP A 89 33.37 -1.76 -16.01
C ASP A 89 32.16 -2.61 -16.39
N ALA A 90 31.88 -2.75 -17.68
CA ALA A 90 30.74 -3.52 -18.19
C ALA A 90 31.01 -5.04 -18.29
N ARG A 91 32.26 -5.51 -18.11
CA ARG A 91 32.59 -6.96 -18.20
C ARG A 91 31.74 -7.86 -17.28
N PRO A 92 31.39 -7.47 -16.04
CA PRO A 92 30.49 -8.25 -15.19
C PRO A 92 29.10 -8.48 -15.79
N LEU A 93 28.65 -7.65 -16.75
CA LEU A 93 27.40 -7.88 -17.47
C LEU A 93 27.44 -9.12 -18.37
N LEU A 94 28.62 -9.58 -18.81
CA LEU A 94 28.75 -10.86 -19.52
C LEU A 94 28.40 -12.04 -18.60
N LEU A 95 28.78 -11.96 -17.32
CA LEU A 95 28.40 -12.96 -16.32
C LEU A 95 26.89 -12.91 -16.07
N ASN A 96 26.31 -11.71 -16.00
CA ASN A 96 24.87 -11.54 -15.87
C ASN A 96 24.11 -12.14 -17.07
N LEU A 97 24.55 -11.85 -18.29
CA LEU A 97 23.96 -12.39 -19.52
C LEU A 97 24.10 -13.92 -19.60
N ALA A 98 25.27 -14.47 -19.25
CA ALA A 98 25.48 -15.91 -19.20
C ALA A 98 24.56 -16.57 -18.15
N GLY A 99 24.36 -15.93 -17.00
CA GLY A 99 23.40 -16.36 -15.99
C GLY A 99 21.96 -16.35 -16.50
N PHE A 100 21.58 -15.31 -17.24
CA PHE A 100 20.27 -15.22 -17.89
C PHE A 100 20.05 -16.34 -18.90
N ILE A 101 21.00 -16.59 -19.80
CA ILE A 101 20.94 -17.71 -20.75
C ILE A 101 20.81 -19.04 -20.01
N LEU A 102 21.64 -19.27 -18.98
CA LEU A 102 21.61 -20.49 -18.17
C LEU A 102 20.25 -20.69 -17.49
N SER A 103 19.63 -19.62 -17.00
CA SER A 103 18.31 -19.65 -16.37
C SER A 103 17.15 -19.93 -17.33
N MET A 104 17.35 -19.77 -18.64
CA MET A 104 16.37 -20.09 -19.69
C MET A 104 16.42 -21.54 -20.16
N ILE A 105 17.53 -22.25 -19.93
CA ILE A 105 17.67 -23.66 -20.37
C ILE A 105 16.58 -24.57 -19.79
N PRO A 106 16.14 -24.44 -18.53
CA PRO A 106 15.07 -25.26 -17.98
C PRO A 106 13.73 -25.17 -18.72
N VAL A 107 13.50 -24.13 -19.54
CA VAL A 107 12.32 -24.05 -20.40
C VAL A 107 12.22 -25.26 -21.32
N LEU A 108 13.35 -25.69 -21.89
CA LEU A 108 13.41 -26.86 -22.78
C LEU A 108 13.21 -28.18 -22.05
N MET A 109 13.42 -28.20 -20.73
CA MET A 109 13.38 -29.40 -19.88
C MET A 109 12.01 -29.60 -19.24
N LEU A 110 11.31 -28.50 -18.95
CA LEU A 110 10.02 -28.49 -18.27
C LEU A 110 8.83 -28.42 -19.25
N GLN A 111 9.10 -28.44 -20.55
CA GLN A 111 8.08 -28.61 -21.59
C GLN A 111 7.64 -30.08 -21.70
N GLY A 112 6.35 -30.35 -21.50
CA GLY A 112 5.76 -31.69 -21.56
C GLY A 112 5.65 -32.38 -20.18
N ALA A 113 4.96 -33.53 -20.13
CA ALA A 113 4.56 -34.25 -18.91
C ALA A 113 5.71 -34.86 -18.07
N SER A 114 6.95 -34.40 -18.22
CA SER A 114 8.17 -34.88 -17.55
C SER A 114 8.55 -34.10 -16.29
N GLY A 115 7.58 -33.43 -15.65
CA GLY A 115 7.86 -32.42 -14.63
C GLY A 115 8.59 -32.90 -13.37
N THR A 116 8.31 -34.11 -12.88
CA THR A 116 8.99 -34.69 -11.69
C THR A 116 10.46 -35.01 -11.95
N SER A 117 10.76 -35.72 -13.05
CA SER A 117 12.12 -36.18 -13.37
C SER A 117 13.06 -35.03 -13.74
N MET A 118 12.51 -33.94 -14.28
CA MET A 118 13.28 -32.77 -14.70
C MET A 118 13.42 -31.71 -13.59
N MET A 119 12.86 -31.95 -12.39
CA MET A 119 12.95 -31.03 -11.25
C MET A 119 14.40 -30.76 -10.83
N ILE A 120 15.17 -31.81 -10.49
CA ILE A 120 16.56 -31.65 -10.01
C ILE A 120 17.45 -30.99 -11.09
N PRO A 121 17.42 -31.44 -12.37
CA PRO A 121 18.17 -30.77 -13.43
C PRO A 121 17.77 -29.30 -13.64
N ALA A 122 16.47 -28.97 -13.56
CA ALA A 122 16.01 -27.59 -13.69
C ALA A 122 16.56 -26.70 -12.57
N PHE A 123 16.50 -27.14 -11.31
CA PHE A 123 17.08 -26.40 -10.18
C PHE A 123 18.61 -26.31 -10.26
N ALA A 124 19.29 -27.35 -10.75
CA ALA A 124 20.74 -27.35 -10.93
C ALA A 124 21.22 -26.30 -11.95
N LEU A 125 20.36 -25.87 -12.88
CA LEU A 125 20.64 -24.79 -13.82
C LEU A 125 20.13 -23.43 -13.33
N TRP A 126 18.94 -23.39 -12.72
CA TRP A 126 18.35 -22.15 -12.20
C TRP A 126 19.16 -21.52 -11.08
N VAL A 127 19.59 -22.30 -10.07
CA VAL A 127 20.34 -21.77 -8.93
C VAL A 127 21.63 -21.05 -9.36
N PRO A 128 22.53 -21.68 -10.14
CA PRO A 128 23.72 -20.99 -10.63
C PRO A 128 23.38 -19.88 -11.62
N GLY A 129 22.38 -20.04 -12.50
CA GLY A 129 21.95 -18.99 -13.43
C GLY A 129 21.51 -17.71 -12.69
N MET A 130 20.69 -17.86 -11.66
CA MET A 130 20.23 -16.76 -10.82
C MET A 130 21.38 -16.12 -10.02
N ALA A 131 22.30 -16.94 -9.50
CA ALA A 131 23.48 -16.45 -8.81
C ALA A 131 24.39 -15.63 -9.75
N MET A 132 24.57 -16.07 -10.99
CA MET A 132 25.35 -15.35 -12.01
C MET A 132 24.69 -14.04 -12.43
N ILE A 133 23.36 -14.01 -12.59
CA ILE A 133 22.58 -12.77 -12.83
C ILE A 133 22.90 -11.74 -11.74
N LEU A 134 22.74 -12.13 -10.47
CA LEU A 134 22.95 -11.24 -9.33
C LEU A 134 24.42 -10.85 -9.15
N ALA A 135 25.34 -11.80 -9.27
CA ALA A 135 26.78 -11.54 -9.15
C ALA A 135 27.28 -10.60 -10.25
N GLY A 136 26.80 -10.77 -11.50
CA GLY A 136 27.15 -9.88 -12.60
C GLY A 136 26.65 -8.45 -12.37
N LEU A 137 25.43 -8.27 -11.87
CA LEU A 137 24.91 -6.95 -11.50
C LEU A 137 25.67 -6.33 -10.33
N CYS A 138 25.92 -7.09 -9.26
CA CYS A 138 26.70 -6.60 -8.13
C CYS A 138 28.11 -6.19 -8.55
N GLY A 139 28.77 -6.97 -9.41
CA GLY A 139 30.09 -6.63 -9.97
C GLY A 139 30.06 -5.40 -10.88
N TRP A 140 28.96 -5.17 -11.60
CA TRP A 140 28.77 -3.96 -12.41
C TRP A 140 28.52 -2.71 -11.54
N LEU A 141 27.82 -2.89 -10.42
CA LEU A 141 27.51 -1.82 -9.48
C LEU A 141 28.71 -1.42 -8.61
N ALA A 142 29.58 -2.36 -8.25
CA ALA A 142 30.82 -2.06 -7.54
C ALA A 142 31.87 -3.20 -7.67
N PRO A 143 33.18 -2.88 -7.69
CA PRO A 143 34.23 -3.88 -7.59
C PRO A 143 34.11 -4.73 -6.31
N TRP A 144 34.50 -6.01 -6.39
CA TRP A 144 34.42 -6.95 -5.25
C TRP A 144 35.20 -6.52 -4.00
N GLN A 145 36.23 -5.71 -4.17
CA GLN A 145 36.99 -5.12 -3.06
C GLN A 145 36.12 -4.15 -2.23
N ARG A 146 35.28 -3.34 -2.87
CA ARG A 146 34.33 -2.44 -2.20
C ARG A 146 33.21 -3.22 -1.53
N TRP A 147 32.72 -4.30 -2.15
CA TRP A 147 31.76 -5.21 -1.50
C TRP A 147 32.33 -5.85 -0.24
N ARG A 148 33.60 -6.29 -0.27
CA ARG A 148 34.28 -6.80 0.92
C ARG A 148 34.41 -5.74 2.02
N ALA A 149 34.78 -4.52 1.66
CA ALA A 149 34.86 -3.41 2.61
C ALA A 149 33.48 -3.05 3.20
N PHE A 150 32.45 -3.01 2.37
CA PHE A 150 31.06 -2.80 2.80
C PHE A 150 30.62 -3.89 3.78
N LEU A 151 30.80 -5.17 3.42
CA LEU A 151 30.45 -6.30 4.30
C LEU A 151 31.29 -6.34 5.57
N ALA A 152 32.54 -5.88 5.56
CA ALA A 152 33.34 -5.76 6.78
C ALA A 152 32.77 -4.71 7.75
N GLN A 153 32.18 -3.63 7.23
CA GLN A 153 31.59 -2.56 8.04
C GLN A 153 30.13 -2.83 8.43
N THR A 154 29.35 -3.50 7.58
CA THR A 154 27.89 -3.63 7.74
C THR A 154 27.37 -5.06 7.70
N GLY A 155 28.25 -6.06 7.57
CA GLY A 155 27.89 -7.45 7.33
C GLY A 155 26.97 -8.02 8.40
N LEU A 156 27.30 -7.81 9.69
CA LEU A 156 26.48 -8.34 10.78
C LEU A 156 25.07 -7.70 10.85
N PRO A 157 24.91 -6.36 10.90
CA PRO A 157 23.58 -5.74 10.87
C PRO A 157 22.75 -6.13 9.64
N LEU A 158 23.39 -6.18 8.46
CA LEU A 158 22.72 -6.55 7.22
C LEU A 158 22.30 -8.04 7.23
N ALA A 159 23.18 -8.93 7.71
CA ALA A 159 22.87 -10.35 7.83
C ALA A 159 21.72 -10.60 8.81
N VAL A 160 21.70 -9.92 9.96
CA VAL A 160 20.58 -10.01 10.92
C VAL A 160 19.27 -9.55 10.25
N ALA A 161 19.28 -8.45 9.52
CA ALA A 161 18.10 -7.95 8.80
C ALA A 161 17.62 -8.93 7.71
N LEU A 162 18.54 -9.50 6.94
CA LEU A 162 18.25 -10.48 5.89
C LEU A 162 17.70 -11.79 6.46
N VAL A 163 18.31 -12.32 7.53
CA VAL A 163 17.83 -13.54 8.20
C VAL A 163 16.45 -13.30 8.82
N ALA A 164 16.26 -12.19 9.55
CA ALA A 164 14.98 -11.87 10.16
C ALA A 164 13.86 -11.73 9.11
N SER A 165 14.12 -11.01 8.02
CA SER A 165 13.15 -10.82 6.94
C SER A 165 12.90 -12.09 6.12
N GLY A 166 13.92 -12.89 5.84
CA GLY A 166 13.78 -14.19 5.16
C GLY A 166 13.01 -15.22 5.99
N MET A 167 13.13 -15.17 7.32
CA MET A 167 12.37 -16.03 8.23
C MET A 167 10.92 -15.57 8.45
N ALA A 168 10.60 -14.30 8.15
CA ALA A 168 9.30 -13.72 8.46
C ALA A 168 8.11 -14.47 7.85
N PRO A 169 8.11 -14.88 6.56
CA PRO A 169 7.00 -15.67 6.00
C PRO A 169 6.83 -17.04 6.66
N ALA A 170 7.94 -17.72 6.96
CA ALA A 170 7.88 -19.03 7.63
C ALA A 170 7.37 -18.90 9.07
N LEU A 171 7.78 -17.85 9.78
CA LEU A 171 7.28 -17.53 11.11
C LEU A 171 5.80 -17.19 11.08
N ALA A 172 5.34 -16.39 10.11
CA ALA A 172 3.92 -16.06 9.95
C ALA A 172 3.05 -17.32 9.80
N VAL A 173 3.47 -18.29 8.97
CA VAL A 173 2.76 -19.57 8.82
C VAL A 173 2.77 -20.37 10.13
N ARG A 174 3.90 -20.43 10.84
CA ARG A 174 3.97 -21.15 12.12
C ARG A 174 3.15 -20.50 13.23
N LEU A 175 2.97 -19.19 13.19
CA LEU A 175 2.15 -18.46 14.15
C LEU A 175 0.66 -18.49 13.78
N GLN A 176 0.28 -18.97 12.59
CA GLN A 176 -1.13 -19.08 12.16
C GLN A 176 -2.07 -19.77 13.17
N PRO A 177 -1.67 -20.81 13.93
CA PRO A 177 -2.54 -21.40 14.96
C PRO A 177 -2.94 -20.41 16.07
N ILE A 178 -2.14 -19.37 16.33
CA ILE A 178 -2.50 -18.31 17.28
C ILE A 178 -3.77 -17.58 16.83
N TRP A 179 -3.98 -17.43 15.51
CA TRP A 179 -5.19 -16.84 14.93
C TRP A 179 -6.43 -17.73 15.11
N GLN A 180 -6.26 -19.00 15.47
CA GLN A 180 -7.35 -19.95 15.69
C GLN A 180 -7.63 -20.22 17.18
N MET A 181 -7.16 -19.35 18.08
CA MET A 181 -7.34 -19.55 19.51
C MET A 181 -8.83 -19.47 19.89
N GLU A 182 -9.42 -20.63 20.23
CA GLU A 182 -10.84 -20.76 20.53
C GLU A 182 -11.30 -19.82 21.64
N ARG A 183 -10.47 -19.62 22.68
CA ARG A 183 -10.77 -18.77 23.84
C ARG A 183 -11.19 -17.34 23.46
N ILE A 184 -10.57 -16.76 22.44
CA ILE A 184 -10.88 -15.38 22.00
C ILE A 184 -12.24 -15.37 21.28
N SER A 185 -12.54 -16.43 20.53
CA SER A 185 -13.84 -16.63 19.90
C SER A 185 -14.93 -16.84 20.95
N ASP A 186 -14.67 -17.62 22.00
CA ASP A 186 -15.61 -17.85 23.11
C ASP A 186 -15.90 -16.56 23.88
N MET A 187 -14.86 -15.75 24.15
CA MET A 187 -15.03 -14.43 24.76
C MET A 187 -15.87 -13.51 23.88
N THR A 188 -15.57 -13.46 22.59
CA THR A 188 -16.33 -12.64 21.63
C THR A 188 -17.79 -13.08 21.58
N PHE A 189 -18.06 -14.38 21.48
CA PHE A 189 -19.41 -14.93 21.49
C PHE A 189 -20.18 -14.53 22.75
N ARG A 190 -19.60 -14.71 23.94
CA ARG A 190 -20.24 -14.31 25.21
C ARG A 190 -20.57 -12.83 25.24
N VAL A 191 -19.66 -11.95 24.82
CA VAL A 191 -19.92 -10.50 24.82
C VAL A 191 -21.00 -10.14 23.80
N VAL A 192 -21.00 -10.76 22.62
CA VAL A 192 -22.06 -10.55 21.61
C VAL A 192 -23.42 -10.97 22.14
N THR A 193 -23.53 -12.13 22.76
CA THR A 193 -24.76 -12.61 23.40
C THR A 193 -25.24 -11.62 24.48
N MET A 194 -24.34 -11.18 25.37
CA MET A 194 -24.66 -10.16 26.40
C MET A 194 -25.13 -8.82 25.82
N LEU A 195 -24.68 -8.44 24.62
CA LEU A 195 -25.11 -7.21 23.96
C LEU A 195 -26.50 -7.33 23.33
N ILE A 196 -26.89 -8.53 22.87
CA ILE A 196 -28.14 -8.73 22.11
C ILE A 196 -29.28 -9.22 23.00
N GLU A 197 -29.04 -10.07 24.00
CA GLU A 197 -30.08 -10.58 24.90
C GLU A 197 -30.98 -9.47 25.49
N PRO A 198 -30.46 -8.31 25.94
CA PRO A 198 -31.30 -7.24 26.49
C PRO A 198 -32.23 -6.57 25.47
N LEU A 199 -32.02 -6.80 24.16
CA LEU A 199 -32.83 -6.19 23.10
C LEU A 199 -34.15 -6.95 22.85
N GLY A 200 -34.36 -8.11 23.48
CA GLY A 200 -35.64 -8.83 23.45
C GLY A 200 -35.89 -9.68 22.20
N TYR A 201 -34.85 -10.05 21.44
CA TYR A 201 -34.96 -11.00 20.32
C TYR A 201 -35.06 -12.44 20.83
N ASP A 202 -35.88 -13.28 20.18
CA ASP A 202 -35.97 -14.72 20.47
C ASP A 202 -34.88 -15.45 19.68
N LEU A 203 -33.67 -15.48 20.24
CA LEU A 203 -32.50 -16.01 19.55
C LEU A 203 -32.26 -17.49 19.85
N TYR A 204 -32.00 -18.25 18.79
CA TYR A 204 -31.28 -19.50 18.89
C TYR A 204 -29.81 -19.22 19.21
N VAL A 205 -29.32 -19.76 20.33
CA VAL A 205 -27.94 -19.59 20.82
C VAL A 205 -27.32 -20.96 21.07
N ASP A 206 -26.32 -21.34 20.27
CA ASP A 206 -25.50 -22.53 20.48
C ASP A 206 -24.07 -22.11 20.87
N PRO A 207 -23.67 -22.22 22.14
CA PRO A 207 -22.34 -21.84 22.60
C PRO A 207 -21.22 -22.81 22.18
N VAL A 208 -21.55 -24.05 21.78
CA VAL A 208 -20.57 -25.04 21.33
C VAL A 208 -20.19 -24.76 19.88
N LEU A 209 -21.18 -24.62 19.00
CA LEU A 209 -20.97 -24.27 17.60
C LEU A 209 -20.76 -22.76 17.36
N LYS A 210 -20.97 -21.94 18.39
CA LYS A 210 -20.93 -20.46 18.34
C LYS A 210 -21.91 -19.90 17.32
N HIS A 211 -23.09 -20.52 17.25
CA HIS A 211 -24.19 -20.08 16.40
C HIS A 211 -25.12 -19.17 17.17
N ILE A 212 -25.50 -18.05 16.57
CA ILE A 212 -26.45 -17.09 17.12
C ILE A 212 -27.32 -16.53 16.00
N GLY A 213 -28.64 -16.54 16.17
CA GLY A 213 -29.56 -16.00 15.17
C GLY A 213 -31.01 -16.37 15.40
N GLU A 214 -31.85 -16.07 14.42
CA GLU A 214 -33.30 -16.31 14.45
C GLU A 214 -33.78 -16.70 13.05
N GLY A 215 -34.69 -17.65 12.96
CA GLY A 215 -35.25 -18.14 11.69
C GLY A 215 -34.17 -18.58 10.69
N ASP A 216 -34.22 -18.01 9.49
CA ASP A 216 -33.32 -18.35 8.38
C ASP A 216 -31.96 -17.63 8.45
N PHE A 217 -31.76 -16.71 9.40
CA PHE A 217 -30.50 -15.97 9.53
C PHE A 217 -29.75 -16.39 10.80
N ILE A 218 -28.83 -17.35 10.63
CA ILE A 218 -27.96 -17.85 11.69
C ILE A 218 -26.51 -17.47 11.40
N LEU A 219 -25.88 -16.77 12.35
CA LEU A 219 -24.49 -16.37 12.27
C LEU A 219 -23.61 -17.36 13.04
N SER A 220 -22.52 -17.80 12.42
CA SER A 220 -21.46 -18.57 13.09
C SER A 220 -20.24 -17.69 13.36
N ILE A 221 -19.82 -17.57 14.63
CA ILE A 221 -18.59 -16.85 14.99
C ILE A 221 -17.38 -17.76 14.78
N ALA A 222 -16.91 -17.82 13.54
CA ALA A 222 -15.69 -18.52 13.17
C ALA A 222 -14.44 -17.85 13.79
N PRO A 223 -13.28 -18.55 13.87
CA PRO A 223 -12.05 -17.98 14.42
C PRO A 223 -11.59 -16.69 13.73
N ALA A 224 -11.87 -16.53 12.44
CA ALA A 224 -11.62 -15.29 11.70
C ALA A 224 -12.40 -14.08 12.23
N CYS A 225 -13.57 -14.30 12.85
CA CYS A 225 -14.42 -13.26 13.43
C CYS A 225 -14.06 -12.94 14.90
N SER A 226 -13.12 -13.67 15.51
CA SER A 226 -12.75 -13.54 16.92
C SER A 226 -12.21 -12.16 17.32
N GLY A 227 -11.82 -11.32 16.36
CA GLY A 227 -11.21 -10.01 16.61
C GLY A 227 -9.70 -10.05 16.81
N ILE A 228 -9.07 -11.23 16.70
CA ILE A 228 -7.61 -11.37 16.84
C ILE A 228 -6.81 -10.55 15.83
N GLU A 229 -7.30 -10.43 14.60
CA GLU A 229 -6.66 -9.60 13.57
C GLU A 229 -6.66 -8.12 13.98
N GLY A 230 -7.78 -7.62 14.50
CA GLY A 230 -7.88 -6.26 15.03
C GLY A 230 -6.93 -6.04 16.21
N ILE A 231 -6.78 -7.02 17.11
CA ILE A 231 -5.80 -6.97 18.20
C ILE A 231 -4.37 -6.88 17.64
N ALA A 232 -4.02 -7.73 16.68
CA ALA A 232 -2.69 -7.75 16.07
C ALA A 232 -2.35 -6.42 15.38
N LEU A 233 -3.28 -5.87 14.60
CA LEU A 233 -3.12 -4.56 13.95
C LEU A 233 -2.93 -3.43 14.97
N VAL A 234 -3.71 -3.42 16.06
CA VAL A 234 -3.57 -2.45 17.14
C VAL A 234 -2.23 -2.60 17.86
N MET A 235 -1.78 -3.83 18.12
CA MET A 235 -0.46 -4.08 18.72
C MET A 235 0.68 -3.56 17.83
N ILE A 236 0.62 -3.80 16.52
CA ILE A 236 1.60 -3.29 15.56
C ILE A 236 1.57 -1.76 15.55
N PHE A 237 0.38 -1.16 15.47
CA PHE A 237 0.20 0.28 15.45
C PHE A 237 0.73 0.95 16.73
N VAL A 238 0.36 0.45 17.91
CA VAL A 238 0.85 0.97 19.19
C VAL A 238 2.37 0.81 19.28
N SER A 239 2.92 -0.34 18.88
CA SER A 239 4.38 -0.55 18.87
C SER A 239 5.09 0.47 17.99
N LEU A 240 4.58 0.71 16.79
CA LEU A 240 5.12 1.72 15.87
C LEU A 240 5.01 3.12 16.45
N TYR A 241 3.86 3.48 17.04
CA TYR A 241 3.64 4.77 17.69
C TYR A 241 4.63 4.99 18.85
N LEU A 242 4.75 4.01 19.75
CA LEU A 242 5.68 4.06 20.87
C LEU A 242 7.13 4.18 20.39
N TRP A 243 7.50 3.50 19.30
CA TRP A 243 8.86 3.56 18.75
C TRP A 243 9.17 4.91 18.09
N LEU A 244 8.24 5.44 17.30
CA LEU A 244 8.37 6.74 16.61
C LEU A 244 8.46 7.90 17.61
N PHE A 245 7.61 7.89 18.64
CA PHE A 245 7.51 8.98 19.63
C PHE A 245 8.23 8.65 20.96
N ARG A 246 9.17 7.70 20.96
CA ARG A 246 9.84 7.22 22.20
C ARG A 246 10.59 8.30 22.98
N SER A 247 11.05 9.35 22.30
CA SER A 247 11.72 10.50 22.90
C SER A 247 10.76 11.42 23.64
N GLU A 248 9.49 11.46 23.21
CA GLU A 248 8.44 12.34 23.74
C GLU A 248 7.68 11.68 24.88
N LEU A 249 7.56 10.35 24.84
CA LEU A 249 6.77 9.54 25.76
C LEU A 249 7.51 9.15 27.06
N ARG A 250 6.74 8.98 28.12
CA ARG A 250 7.21 8.58 29.45
C ARG A 250 7.01 7.07 29.67
N PHE A 251 8.10 6.32 29.60
CA PHE A 251 8.11 4.90 29.96
C PHE A 251 8.25 4.72 31.48
N PRO A 252 7.64 3.67 32.08
CA PRO A 252 6.87 2.60 31.43
C PRO A 252 5.39 2.94 31.17
N ARG A 253 4.88 4.10 31.61
CA ARG A 253 3.45 4.46 31.52
C ARG A 253 2.88 4.41 30.10
N ALA A 254 3.69 4.76 29.10
CA ALA A 254 3.29 4.67 27.69
C ALA A 254 2.82 3.25 27.28
N PHE A 255 3.27 2.19 27.96
CA PHE A 255 2.80 0.82 27.70
C PHE A 255 1.32 0.59 28.04
N LEU A 256 0.66 1.49 28.79
CA LEU A 256 -0.79 1.43 29.03
C LEU A 256 -1.62 1.58 27.75
N LEU A 257 -1.03 2.11 26.67
CA LEU A 257 -1.68 2.18 25.36
C LEU A 257 -1.97 0.78 24.78
N PHE A 258 -1.18 -0.25 25.13
CA PHE A 258 -1.44 -1.62 24.70
C PHE A 258 -2.75 -2.19 25.28
N PRO A 259 -2.91 -2.33 26.61
CA PRO A 259 -4.14 -2.89 27.16
C PRO A 259 -5.37 -2.03 26.82
N ALA A 260 -5.24 -0.70 26.77
CA ALA A 260 -6.33 0.17 26.34
C ALA A 260 -6.74 -0.07 24.88
N GLY A 261 -5.76 -0.18 23.97
CA GLY A 261 -6.00 -0.46 22.56
C GLY A 261 -6.61 -1.85 22.33
N ILE A 262 -6.09 -2.87 23.00
CA ILE A 262 -6.62 -4.25 22.92
C ILE A 262 -8.07 -4.28 23.40
N ALA A 263 -8.36 -3.69 24.57
CA ALA A 263 -9.72 -3.66 25.12
C ALA A 263 -10.70 -2.93 24.19
N ALA A 264 -10.32 -1.77 23.66
CA ALA A 264 -11.13 -1.02 22.70
C ALA A 264 -11.40 -1.83 21.42
N SER A 265 -10.37 -2.53 20.90
CA SER A 265 -10.49 -3.39 19.73
C SER A 265 -11.46 -4.55 19.96
N MET A 266 -11.35 -5.23 21.11
CA MET A 266 -12.26 -6.33 21.47
C MET A 266 -13.71 -5.86 21.62
N ILE A 267 -13.93 -4.73 22.30
CA ILE A 267 -15.28 -4.16 22.50
C ILE A 267 -15.89 -3.78 21.16
N LEU A 268 -15.17 -3.05 20.30
CA LEU A 268 -15.68 -2.65 19.00
C LEU A 268 -15.88 -3.83 18.05
N ASN A 269 -15.09 -4.90 18.16
CA ASN A 269 -15.34 -6.13 17.41
C ASN A 269 -16.62 -6.84 17.87
N ALA A 270 -16.89 -6.91 19.17
CA ALA A 270 -18.16 -7.46 19.68
C ALA A 270 -19.35 -6.62 19.23
N VAL A 271 -19.25 -5.27 19.31
CA VAL A 271 -20.28 -4.36 18.78
C VAL A 271 -20.46 -4.55 17.27
N ARG A 272 -19.39 -4.72 16.50
CA ARG A 272 -19.46 -5.01 15.06
C ARG A 272 -20.27 -6.29 14.80
N ILE A 273 -19.99 -7.39 15.50
CA ILE A 273 -20.72 -8.64 15.28
C ILE A 273 -22.19 -8.51 15.70
N ALA A 274 -22.47 -7.83 16.82
CA ALA A 274 -23.83 -7.53 17.26
C ALA A 274 -24.60 -6.73 16.20
N VAL A 275 -24.00 -5.66 15.65
CA VAL A 275 -24.60 -4.85 14.58
C VAL A 275 -24.80 -5.68 13.30
N LEU A 276 -23.84 -6.53 12.94
CA LEU A 276 -23.96 -7.44 11.80
C LEU A 276 -25.19 -8.35 11.96
N LEU A 277 -25.37 -8.97 13.14
CA LEU A 277 -26.52 -9.81 13.43
C LEU A 277 -27.82 -9.01 13.28
N LEU A 278 -27.90 -7.82 13.88
CA LEU A 278 -29.08 -6.95 13.78
C LEU A 278 -29.40 -6.56 12.34
N ILE A 279 -28.41 -6.28 11.50
CA ILE A 279 -28.63 -5.96 10.07
C ILE A 279 -29.24 -7.18 9.35
N GLY A 280 -28.72 -8.39 9.63
CA GLY A 280 -29.23 -9.62 9.04
C GLY A 280 -30.67 -9.93 9.46
N LEU A 281 -30.97 -9.81 10.76
CA LEU A 281 -32.31 -10.03 11.32
C LEU A 281 -33.36 -9.07 10.75
N HIS A 282 -32.98 -7.83 10.40
CA HIS A 282 -33.88 -6.87 9.74
C HIS A 282 -34.02 -7.08 8.21
N GLY A 283 -33.73 -8.28 7.72
CA GLY A 283 -33.95 -8.66 6.32
C GLY A 283 -32.92 -8.11 5.34
N ARG A 284 -31.70 -7.78 5.80
CA ARG A 284 -30.60 -7.33 4.92
C ARG A 284 -29.35 -8.23 5.02
N PRO A 285 -29.46 -9.55 4.77
CA PRO A 285 -28.35 -10.49 4.95
C PRO A 285 -27.16 -10.20 4.01
N GLU A 286 -27.42 -9.77 2.77
CA GLU A 286 -26.35 -9.40 1.83
C GLU A 286 -25.53 -8.20 2.32
N LEU A 287 -26.18 -7.20 2.91
CA LEU A 287 -25.49 -6.06 3.51
C LEU A 287 -24.72 -6.49 4.77
N ALA A 288 -25.28 -7.38 5.60
CA ALA A 288 -24.64 -7.85 6.80
C ALA A 288 -23.32 -8.58 6.50
N VAL A 289 -23.36 -9.57 5.59
CA VAL A 289 -22.21 -10.45 5.30
C VAL A 289 -21.29 -9.87 4.21
N GLY A 290 -21.85 -9.42 3.08
CA GLY A 290 -21.05 -8.92 1.96
C GLY A 290 -20.43 -7.55 2.21
N GLY A 291 -21.23 -6.61 2.75
CA GLY A 291 -20.81 -5.23 2.98
C GLY A 291 -20.22 -4.99 4.38
N PHE A 292 -21.07 -4.96 5.40
CA PHE A 292 -20.70 -4.55 6.76
C PHE A 292 -19.60 -5.46 7.34
N HIS A 293 -19.71 -6.78 7.23
CA HIS A 293 -18.68 -7.69 7.73
C HIS A 293 -17.31 -7.36 7.14
N SER A 294 -17.19 -7.27 5.81
CA SER A 294 -15.91 -7.09 5.12
C SER A 294 -15.24 -5.75 5.42
N HIS A 295 -16.02 -4.67 5.60
CA HIS A 295 -15.48 -3.30 5.66
C HIS A 295 -15.49 -2.67 7.06
N ALA A 296 -16.40 -3.08 7.94
CA ALA A 296 -16.50 -2.47 9.27
C ALA A 296 -15.24 -2.70 10.13
N GLY A 297 -14.49 -3.78 9.90
CA GLY A 297 -13.22 -4.02 10.60
C GLY A 297 -12.21 -2.88 10.43
N TRP A 298 -12.02 -2.40 9.20
CA TRP A 298 -11.13 -1.28 8.88
C TRP A 298 -11.61 0.04 9.47
N MET A 299 -12.92 0.26 9.53
CA MET A 299 -13.53 1.42 10.17
C MET A 299 -13.24 1.42 11.67
N MET A 300 -13.50 0.30 12.36
CA MET A 300 -13.26 0.18 13.80
C MET A 300 -11.77 0.29 14.14
N PHE A 301 -10.88 -0.33 13.34
CA PHE A 301 -9.43 -0.16 13.50
C PHE A 301 -9.02 1.32 13.39
N THR A 302 -9.58 2.05 12.43
CA THR A 302 -9.30 3.48 12.24
C THR A 302 -9.77 4.30 13.46
N ILE A 303 -10.95 4.01 13.99
CA ILE A 303 -11.48 4.64 15.21
C ILE A 303 -10.54 4.38 16.40
N VAL A 304 -10.09 3.14 16.59
CA VAL A 304 -9.16 2.77 17.67
C VAL A 304 -7.81 3.46 17.49
N ALA A 305 -7.25 3.47 16.27
CA ALA A 305 -5.96 4.10 15.99
C ALA A 305 -5.99 5.62 16.24
N LEU A 306 -7.03 6.32 15.75
CA LEU A 306 -7.23 7.74 16.01
C LEU A 306 -7.49 8.02 17.50
N GLY A 307 -8.27 7.17 18.17
CA GLY A 307 -8.51 7.24 19.61
C GLY A 307 -7.22 7.10 20.42
N ILE A 308 -6.36 6.14 20.06
CA ILE A 308 -5.03 5.98 20.67
C ILE A 308 -4.18 7.21 20.46
N ILE A 309 -4.12 7.77 19.24
CA ILE A 309 -3.36 9.01 18.98
C ILE A 309 -3.90 10.14 19.84
N LEU A 310 -5.22 10.30 19.92
CA LEU A 310 -5.85 11.36 20.70
C LEU A 310 -5.54 11.21 22.19
N ILE A 311 -5.70 10.02 22.76
CA ILE A 311 -5.37 9.72 24.15
C ILE A 311 -3.89 9.96 24.41
N ALA A 312 -3.02 9.42 23.54
CA ALA A 312 -1.59 9.55 23.65
C ALA A 312 -1.16 11.02 23.66
N ARG A 313 -1.75 11.87 22.80
CA ARG A 313 -1.45 13.30 22.69
C ARG A 313 -2.07 14.15 23.80
N ARG A 314 -3.29 13.82 24.25
CA ARG A 314 -4.04 14.65 25.21
C ARG A 314 -3.72 14.35 26.66
N VAL A 315 -3.31 13.12 27.00
CA VAL A 315 -3.04 12.72 28.38
C VAL A 315 -1.62 13.16 28.78
N PRO A 316 -1.45 14.19 29.63
CA PRO A 316 -0.12 14.72 29.95
C PRO A 316 0.74 13.71 30.71
N ALA A 317 0.10 12.80 31.46
CA ALA A 317 0.78 11.76 32.23
C ALA A 317 1.61 10.78 31.39
N LEU A 318 1.33 10.70 30.08
CA LEU A 318 2.04 9.86 29.11
C LEU A 318 3.28 10.54 28.51
N HIS A 319 3.47 11.85 28.72
CA HIS A 319 4.59 12.61 28.15
C HIS A 319 5.67 12.93 29.19
N ARG A 320 6.88 13.20 28.68
CA ARG A 320 7.96 13.76 29.49
C ARG A 320 7.73 15.26 29.74
N ALA A 321 8.19 15.76 30.89
CA ALA A 321 8.02 17.17 31.27
C ALA A 321 8.56 18.17 30.24
N PRO A 322 9.74 17.96 29.61
CA PRO A 322 10.24 18.85 28.56
C PRO A 322 9.32 18.94 27.33
N THR A 323 8.72 17.82 26.93
CA THR A 323 7.76 17.78 25.81
C THR A 323 6.51 18.59 26.12
N LEU A 324 5.98 18.45 27.35
CA LEU A 324 4.82 19.21 27.79
C LEU A 324 5.09 20.71 27.81
N GLN A 325 6.32 21.12 28.13
CA GLN A 325 6.73 22.51 28.10
C GLN A 325 6.80 23.04 26.66
N ALA A 326 7.39 22.30 25.73
CA ALA A 326 7.46 22.67 24.31
C ALA A 326 6.08 22.77 23.64
N VAL A 327 5.13 21.90 23.99
CA VAL A 327 3.73 21.98 23.50
C VAL A 327 3.01 23.21 24.03
N ARG A 328 3.30 23.65 25.26
CA ARG A 328 2.71 24.87 25.84
C ARG A 328 3.25 26.14 25.19
N THR A 329 4.50 26.13 24.72
CA THR A 329 5.14 27.31 24.11
C THR A 329 4.85 27.45 22.62
N ASN A 330 4.66 26.34 21.90
CA ASN A 330 4.38 26.34 20.47
C ASN A 330 2.87 26.25 20.22
N SER A 331 2.25 27.39 19.87
CA SER A 331 0.89 27.37 19.35
C SER A 331 0.89 26.82 17.92
N LEU A 332 0.23 25.68 17.72
CA LEU A 332 -0.02 25.18 16.37
C LEU A 332 -1.00 26.12 15.65
N PRO A 333 -0.85 26.32 14.32
CA PRO A 333 -1.84 27.06 13.56
C PRO A 333 -3.21 26.37 13.67
N PRO A 334 -4.31 27.12 13.58
CA PRO A 334 -5.63 26.50 13.52
C PRO A 334 -5.77 25.65 12.25
N LEU A 335 -6.60 24.60 12.31
CA LEU A 335 -6.74 23.59 11.25
C LEU A 335 -6.92 24.18 9.85
N TRP A 336 -7.74 25.22 9.72
CA TRP A 336 -8.04 25.89 8.44
C TRP A 336 -6.88 26.69 7.83
N ARG A 337 -5.82 26.97 8.60
CA ARG A 337 -4.58 27.63 8.14
C ARG A 337 -3.35 26.72 8.23
N ASP A 338 -3.50 25.48 8.67
CA ASP A 338 -2.38 24.56 8.79
C ASP A 338 -2.04 23.97 7.39
N PRO A 339 -0.84 24.28 6.84
CA PRO A 339 -0.43 23.76 5.54
C PRO A 339 -0.31 22.23 5.52
N VAL A 340 -0.02 21.58 6.64
CA VAL A 340 0.04 20.12 6.70
C VAL A 340 -1.36 19.53 6.68
N ALA A 341 -2.29 20.12 7.44
CA ALA A 341 -3.69 19.69 7.43
C ALA A 341 -4.31 19.84 6.03
N ALA A 342 -4.01 20.93 5.32
CA ALA A 342 -4.53 21.18 3.97
C ALA A 342 -4.17 20.10 2.95
N ARG A 343 -3.04 19.39 3.15
CA ARG A 343 -2.56 18.32 2.27
C ARG A 343 -3.03 16.93 2.67
N ILE A 344 -3.34 16.72 3.94
CA ILE A 344 -3.69 15.39 4.49
C ILE A 344 -5.19 15.24 4.70
N LEU A 345 -5.85 16.25 5.27
CA LEU A 345 -7.23 16.14 5.74
C LEU A 345 -8.21 15.80 4.61
N PRO A 346 -8.21 16.47 3.44
CA PRO A 346 -9.12 16.11 2.36
C PRO A 346 -8.91 14.67 1.88
N PHE A 347 -7.66 14.22 1.79
CA PHE A 347 -7.33 12.85 1.39
C PHE A 347 -7.76 11.83 2.44
N ALA A 348 -7.57 12.14 3.73
CA ALA A 348 -8.06 11.32 4.82
C ALA A 348 -9.59 11.18 4.79
N VAL A 349 -10.33 12.27 4.53
CA VAL A 349 -11.79 12.23 4.36
C VAL A 349 -12.16 11.37 3.15
N PHE A 350 -11.50 11.56 2.00
CA PHE A 350 -11.70 10.73 0.81
C PHE A 350 -11.54 9.24 1.12
N MET A 351 -10.42 8.85 1.75
CA MET A 351 -10.17 7.47 2.17
C MET A 351 -11.20 6.95 3.17
N LEU A 352 -11.63 7.77 4.14
CA LEU A 352 -12.63 7.37 5.12
C LEU A 352 -13.97 7.05 4.44
N THR A 353 -14.39 7.85 3.45
CA THR A 353 -15.61 7.54 2.70
C THR A 353 -15.49 6.25 1.87
N ALA A 354 -14.29 5.84 1.47
CA ALA A 354 -14.05 4.57 0.77
C ALA A 354 -14.21 3.35 1.70
N VAL A 355 -13.96 3.53 3.00
CA VAL A 355 -14.20 2.49 4.01
C VAL A 355 -15.66 2.48 4.48
N VAL A 356 -16.27 3.64 4.71
CA VAL A 356 -17.63 3.74 5.26
C VAL A 356 -18.70 3.37 4.25
N ALA A 357 -18.62 3.83 3.00
CA ALA A 357 -19.66 3.58 1.99
C ALA A 357 -20.01 2.09 1.80
N PRO A 358 -19.04 1.17 1.62
CA PRO A 358 -19.35 -0.25 1.48
C PRO A 358 -19.75 -0.95 2.79
N ALA A 359 -19.48 -0.33 3.95
CA ALA A 359 -19.98 -0.85 5.22
C ALA A 359 -21.49 -0.62 5.40
N ILE A 360 -22.08 0.36 4.71
CA ILE A 360 -23.49 0.77 4.90
C ILE A 360 -24.37 0.60 3.65
N SER A 361 -23.79 0.22 2.50
CA SER A 361 -24.51 0.04 1.23
C SER A 361 -23.99 -1.15 0.44
N THR A 362 -24.89 -1.92 -0.16
CA THR A 362 -24.57 -2.99 -1.12
C THR A 362 -24.17 -2.44 -2.50
N ASN A 363 -24.51 -1.18 -2.80
CA ASN A 363 -24.04 -0.45 -3.98
C ASN A 363 -23.36 0.87 -3.55
N PRO A 364 -22.07 0.82 -3.16
CA PRO A 364 -21.37 1.97 -2.59
C PRO A 364 -21.20 3.12 -3.58
N ALA A 365 -21.15 2.81 -4.88
CA ALA A 365 -20.99 3.80 -5.95
C ALA A 365 -22.20 4.76 -6.05
N MET A 366 -23.39 4.32 -5.64
CA MET A 366 -24.57 5.17 -5.57
C MET A 366 -24.38 6.33 -4.57
N LEU A 367 -23.58 6.13 -3.51
CA LEU A 367 -23.30 7.14 -2.48
C LEU A 367 -22.20 8.14 -2.89
N TYR A 368 -21.70 8.07 -4.13
CA TYR A 368 -20.65 8.96 -4.62
C TYR A 368 -20.98 10.47 -4.50
N PRO A 369 -22.22 10.95 -4.73
CA PRO A 369 -22.57 12.34 -4.48
C PRO A 369 -22.30 12.80 -3.04
N ILE A 370 -22.54 11.94 -2.04
CA ILE A 370 -22.24 12.24 -0.63
C ILE A 370 -20.73 12.38 -0.43
N ARG A 371 -19.93 11.48 -1.03
CA ARG A 371 -18.46 11.58 -1.01
C ARG A 371 -17.99 12.92 -1.56
N VAL A 372 -18.55 13.37 -2.67
CA VAL A 372 -18.21 14.66 -3.29
C VAL A 372 -18.54 15.82 -2.34
N ILE A 373 -19.73 15.83 -1.73
CA ILE A 373 -20.12 16.86 -0.77
C ILE A 373 -19.16 16.91 0.43
N LEU A 374 -18.84 15.77 1.02
CA LEU A 374 -17.91 15.68 2.15
C LEU A 374 -16.49 16.15 1.76
N LEU A 375 -16.04 15.78 0.56
CA LEU A 375 -14.73 16.19 0.06
C LEU A 375 -14.66 17.69 -0.23
N THR A 376 -15.71 18.25 -0.85
CA THR A 376 -15.85 19.70 -1.06
C THR A 376 -15.85 20.44 0.28
N ALA A 377 -16.57 19.95 1.29
CA ALA A 377 -16.57 20.54 2.63
C ALA A 377 -15.17 20.50 3.27
N ALA A 378 -14.44 19.39 3.14
CA ALA A 378 -13.08 19.26 3.65
C ALA A 378 -12.10 20.22 2.95
N VAL A 379 -12.19 20.35 1.63
CA VAL A 379 -11.39 21.32 0.85
C VAL A 379 -11.76 22.76 1.21
N ALA A 380 -13.05 23.08 1.36
CA ALA A 380 -13.52 24.41 1.73
C ALA A 380 -13.01 24.82 3.12
N LEU A 381 -12.98 23.89 4.09
CA LEU A 381 -12.46 24.13 5.43
C LEU A 381 -10.97 24.55 5.43
N VAL A 382 -10.16 23.94 4.57
CA VAL A 382 -8.72 24.21 4.48
C VAL A 382 -8.35 25.16 3.33
N TRP A 383 -9.35 25.71 2.63
CA TRP A 383 -9.15 26.62 1.50
C TRP A 383 -8.22 27.79 1.82
N PRO A 384 -8.27 28.44 3.00
CA PRO A 384 -7.33 29.53 3.33
C PRO A 384 -5.86 29.12 3.25
N ALA A 385 -5.53 27.87 3.58
CA ALA A 385 -4.17 27.34 3.47
C ALA A 385 -3.78 26.98 2.03
N LEU A 386 -4.75 26.74 1.14
CA LEU A 386 -4.54 26.41 -0.27
C LEU A 386 -4.45 27.64 -1.18
N GLN A 387 -4.83 28.82 -0.71
CA GLN A 387 -4.77 30.07 -1.48
C GLN A 387 -3.36 30.43 -1.98
N GLY A 388 -2.31 29.91 -1.34
CA GLY A 388 -0.92 30.12 -1.75
C GLY A 388 -0.48 29.31 -2.99
N ILE A 389 -1.32 28.43 -3.53
CA ILE A 389 -0.96 27.62 -4.70
C ILE A 389 -0.93 28.51 -5.95
N VAL A 390 0.21 28.48 -6.65
CA VAL A 390 0.39 29.21 -7.92
C VAL A 390 -0.25 28.42 -9.07
N TRP A 391 -1.39 28.89 -9.57
CA TRP A 391 -2.13 28.28 -10.68
C TRP A 391 -1.60 28.72 -12.05
N ARG A 392 -0.37 28.30 -12.38
CA ARG A 392 0.22 28.49 -13.72
C ARG A 392 0.52 27.13 -14.34
N ILE A 393 -0.33 26.71 -15.27
CA ILE A 393 -0.27 25.39 -15.88
C ILE A 393 0.49 25.46 -17.20
N SER A 394 1.44 24.55 -17.37
CA SER A 394 2.24 24.35 -18.57
C SER A 394 1.49 23.51 -19.61
N PRO A 395 1.64 23.79 -20.92
CA PRO A 395 1.09 22.92 -21.98
C PRO A 395 1.57 21.47 -21.87
N THR A 396 2.79 21.26 -21.37
CA THR A 396 3.36 19.92 -21.13
C THR A 396 2.58 19.12 -20.09
N ALA A 397 1.94 19.77 -19.11
CA ALA A 397 1.10 19.09 -18.13
C ALA A 397 -0.16 18.51 -18.79
N TRP A 398 -0.85 19.30 -19.63
CA TRP A 398 -2.01 18.84 -20.40
C TRP A 398 -1.65 17.69 -21.34
N LEU A 399 -0.52 17.79 -22.05
CA LEU A 399 -0.04 16.72 -22.93
C LEU A 399 0.25 15.43 -22.14
N ALA A 400 0.97 15.53 -21.02
CA ALA A 400 1.29 14.38 -20.18
C ALA A 400 0.01 13.72 -19.62
N GLY A 401 -0.93 14.52 -19.14
CA GLY A 401 -2.25 14.05 -18.72
C GLY A 401 -3.04 13.38 -19.84
N GLY A 402 -3.00 13.95 -21.04
CA GLY A 402 -3.60 13.37 -22.25
C GLY A 402 -3.05 12.00 -22.59
N LEU A 403 -1.72 11.84 -22.55
CA LEU A 403 -1.04 10.55 -22.79
C LEU A 403 -1.40 9.51 -21.72
N VAL A 404 -1.49 9.91 -20.45
CA VAL A 404 -1.92 9.02 -19.36
C VAL A 404 -3.38 8.60 -19.55
N GLY A 405 -4.28 9.54 -19.87
CA GLY A 405 -5.68 9.23 -20.14
C GLY A 405 -5.85 8.28 -21.33
N LEU A 406 -5.10 8.50 -22.42
CA LEU A 406 -5.10 7.62 -23.58
C LEU A 406 -4.57 6.22 -23.24
N MET A 407 -3.46 6.12 -22.51
CA MET A 407 -2.91 4.85 -22.04
C MET A 407 -3.96 4.06 -21.24
N TRP A 408 -4.70 4.75 -20.36
CA TRP A 408 -5.74 4.13 -19.54
C TRP A 408 -6.88 3.55 -20.38
N ILE A 409 -7.29 4.22 -21.46
CA ILE A 409 -8.39 3.79 -22.33
C ILE A 409 -7.97 2.69 -23.30
N VAL A 410 -6.75 2.78 -23.85
CA VAL A 410 -6.24 1.82 -24.87
C VAL A 410 -6.10 0.42 -24.28
N ILE A 411 -5.78 0.30 -22.99
CA ILE A 411 -5.77 -0.97 -22.29
C ILE A 411 -7.21 -1.30 -21.90
N PRO A 412 -7.84 -2.32 -22.53
CA PRO A 412 -9.28 -2.56 -22.41
C PRO A 412 -9.67 -3.07 -21.02
N VAL A 413 -10.86 -2.69 -20.58
CA VAL A 413 -11.51 -3.19 -19.36
C VAL A 413 -12.83 -3.83 -19.77
N GLU A 414 -13.02 -5.09 -19.40
CA GLU A 414 -14.28 -5.78 -19.65
C GLU A 414 -15.43 -5.07 -18.93
N PRO A 415 -16.57 -4.81 -19.61
CA PRO A 415 -17.74 -4.26 -18.96
C PRO A 415 -18.18 -5.14 -17.78
N SER A 416 -18.51 -4.51 -16.66
CA SER A 416 -19.04 -5.23 -15.50
C SER A 416 -20.43 -5.80 -15.82
N ASN A 417 -20.61 -7.10 -15.58
CA ASN A 417 -21.91 -7.77 -15.62
C ASN A 417 -22.76 -7.51 -14.35
N GLY A 418 -22.23 -6.74 -13.40
CA GLY A 418 -22.89 -6.42 -12.14
C GLY A 418 -23.91 -5.27 -12.24
N PRO A 419 -24.56 -4.92 -11.13
CA PRO A 419 -25.47 -3.78 -11.07
C PRO A 419 -24.78 -2.48 -11.51
N LEU A 420 -25.53 -1.62 -12.17
CA LEU A 420 -25.03 -0.30 -12.57
C LEU A 420 -24.57 0.50 -11.32
N PRO A 421 -23.49 1.30 -11.41
CA PRO A 421 -23.00 2.10 -10.28
C PRO A 421 -24.00 3.10 -9.70
N TYR A 422 -24.93 3.61 -10.51
CA TYR A 422 -26.03 4.47 -10.06
C TYR A 422 -27.27 3.66 -9.61
N GLY A 423 -27.19 2.33 -9.63
CA GLY A 423 -28.21 1.40 -9.15
C GLY A 423 -29.58 1.62 -9.81
N THR A 424 -30.59 1.85 -8.98
CA THR A 424 -31.99 2.03 -9.40
C THR A 424 -32.36 3.48 -9.73
N LEU A 425 -31.39 4.42 -9.70
CA LEU A 425 -31.64 5.81 -10.09
C LEU A 425 -32.11 5.85 -11.55
N SER A 426 -33.08 6.73 -11.83
CA SER A 426 -33.65 6.91 -13.17
C SER A 426 -33.87 8.39 -13.49
N GLY A 427 -34.08 8.69 -14.77
CA GLY A 427 -34.35 10.05 -15.26
C GLY A 427 -33.27 11.06 -14.86
N GLY A 428 -33.69 12.25 -14.44
CA GLY A 428 -32.79 13.35 -14.07
C GLY A 428 -31.84 13.03 -12.91
N MET A 429 -32.17 12.06 -12.04
CA MET A 429 -31.28 11.67 -10.93
C MET A 429 -30.01 10.96 -11.42
N VAL A 430 -30.06 10.25 -12.54
CA VAL A 430 -28.87 9.68 -13.18
C VAL A 430 -27.96 10.80 -13.69
N THR A 431 -28.54 11.84 -14.31
CA THR A 431 -27.78 13.02 -14.74
C THR A 431 -27.10 13.70 -13.57
N VAL A 432 -27.82 13.92 -12.46
CA VAL A 432 -27.25 14.47 -11.22
C VAL A 432 -26.09 13.58 -10.73
N TRP A 433 -26.27 12.26 -10.68
CA TRP A 433 -25.21 11.34 -10.29
C TRP A 433 -23.97 11.47 -11.18
N PHE A 434 -24.13 11.53 -12.51
CA PHE A 434 -23.01 11.73 -13.44
C PHE A 434 -22.33 13.09 -13.27
N VAL A 435 -23.07 14.16 -12.99
CA VAL A 435 -22.50 15.48 -12.70
C VAL A 435 -21.62 15.41 -11.44
N PHE A 436 -22.13 14.84 -10.36
CA PHE A 436 -21.35 14.63 -9.14
C PHE A 436 -20.14 13.71 -9.39
N ARG A 437 -20.32 12.61 -10.14
CA ARG A 437 -19.23 11.70 -10.52
C ARG A 437 -18.13 12.44 -11.29
N GLY A 438 -18.51 13.24 -12.28
CA GLY A 438 -17.59 14.06 -13.05
C GLY A 438 -16.83 15.09 -12.20
N ILE A 439 -17.54 15.85 -11.34
CA ILE A 439 -16.90 16.82 -10.42
C ILE A 439 -15.89 16.12 -9.50
N GLY A 440 -16.28 14.98 -8.91
CA GLY A 440 -15.40 14.21 -8.05
C GLY A 440 -14.16 13.72 -8.80
N THR A 441 -14.35 12.98 -9.89
CA THR A 441 -13.29 12.31 -10.65
C THR A 441 -12.36 13.31 -11.35
N VAL A 442 -12.88 14.39 -11.93
CA VAL A 442 -12.09 15.32 -12.76
C VAL A 442 -11.47 16.46 -11.94
N LEU A 443 -12.13 16.92 -10.88
CA LEU A 443 -11.69 18.12 -10.15
C LEU A 443 -11.17 17.80 -8.75
N LEU A 444 -11.99 17.14 -7.92
CA LEU A 444 -11.67 16.98 -6.50
C LEU A 444 -10.62 15.89 -6.24
N VAL A 445 -10.74 14.73 -6.89
CA VAL A 445 -9.80 13.62 -6.73
C VAL A 445 -8.38 14.04 -7.14
N PRO A 446 -8.14 14.61 -8.35
CA PRO A 446 -6.81 15.10 -8.73
C PRO A 446 -6.25 16.14 -7.76
N LEU A 447 -7.07 17.09 -7.31
CA LEU A 447 -6.63 18.08 -6.33
C LEU A 447 -6.13 17.41 -5.04
N VAL A 448 -6.95 16.52 -4.49
CA VAL A 448 -6.72 15.94 -3.16
C VAL A 448 -5.60 14.91 -3.18
N GLU A 449 -5.54 14.07 -4.21
CA GLU A 449 -4.50 13.06 -4.35
C GLU A 449 -3.14 13.69 -4.64
N GLU A 450 -3.05 14.70 -5.51
CA GLU A 450 -1.76 15.34 -5.77
C GLU A 450 -1.25 16.15 -4.57
N LEU A 451 -2.14 16.83 -3.82
CA LEU A 451 -1.75 17.48 -2.56
C LEU A 451 -1.17 16.49 -1.54
N PHE A 452 -1.75 15.30 -1.43
CA PHE A 452 -1.26 14.28 -0.50
C PHE A 452 0.02 13.59 -1.01
N PHE A 453 -0.01 13.05 -2.23
CA PHE A 453 1.08 12.22 -2.73
C PHE A 453 2.30 13.04 -3.15
N ARG A 454 2.12 14.12 -3.93
CA ARG A 454 3.24 14.86 -4.54
C ARG A 454 3.68 16.03 -3.67
N ASP A 455 2.72 16.78 -3.10
CA ASP A 455 3.07 17.95 -2.31
C ASP A 455 3.42 17.62 -0.85
N TYR A 456 2.77 16.62 -0.23
CA TYR A 456 3.10 16.20 1.13
C TYR A 456 4.11 15.05 1.18
N LEU A 457 3.73 13.87 0.70
CA LEU A 457 4.50 12.66 0.91
C LEU A 457 5.82 12.67 0.15
N GLU A 458 5.79 12.98 -1.15
CA GLU A 458 7.01 13.02 -1.97
C GLU A 458 7.96 14.12 -1.49
N HIS A 459 7.44 15.29 -1.11
CA HIS A 459 8.22 16.36 -0.50
C HIS A 459 8.93 15.90 0.79
N ARG A 460 8.23 15.19 1.68
CA ARG A 460 8.80 14.65 2.94
C ARG A 460 9.89 13.62 2.67
N LEU A 461 9.70 12.74 1.68
CA LEU A 461 10.68 11.71 1.31
C LEU A 461 11.90 12.31 0.61
N ARG A 462 11.69 13.34 -0.22
CA ARG A 462 12.77 14.04 -0.93
C ARG A 462 13.60 14.91 0.01
N GLY A 463 12.94 15.59 0.95
CA GLY A 463 13.54 16.52 1.92
C GLY A 463 13.79 17.93 1.40
N THR A 464 13.32 18.26 0.18
CA THR A 464 13.43 19.59 -0.44
C THR A 464 12.12 19.96 -1.14
N ALA A 465 11.87 21.26 -1.35
CA ALA A 465 10.68 21.76 -2.07
C ALA A 465 10.71 21.39 -3.57
N LEU A 466 9.55 21.43 -4.25
CA LEU A 466 9.39 20.97 -5.65
C LEU A 466 10.24 21.76 -6.64
N ASP A 467 10.44 23.04 -6.36
CA ASP A 467 11.24 23.99 -7.11
C ASP A 467 12.74 23.94 -6.76
N GLN A 468 13.13 23.14 -5.76
CA GLN A 468 14.51 23.04 -5.30
C GLN A 468 15.20 21.75 -5.76
N PRO A 469 16.50 21.82 -6.10
CA PRO A 469 17.24 20.65 -6.52
C PRO A 469 17.35 19.62 -5.40
N ALA A 470 17.17 18.35 -5.74
CA ALA A 470 17.39 17.22 -4.86
C ALA A 470 18.42 16.24 -5.46
N PRO A 471 19.11 15.46 -4.62
CA PRO A 471 19.89 14.32 -5.11
C PRO A 471 19.00 13.41 -5.96
N VAL A 472 19.45 13.05 -7.17
CA VAL A 472 18.65 12.25 -8.13
C VAL A 472 18.20 10.92 -7.51
N ALA A 473 19.04 10.30 -6.67
CA ALA A 473 18.68 9.08 -5.96
C ALA A 473 17.45 9.28 -5.05
N ARG A 474 17.38 10.41 -4.32
CA ARG A 474 16.22 10.74 -3.49
C ARG A 474 14.99 11.07 -4.32
N LEU A 475 15.17 11.76 -5.44
CA LEU A 475 14.08 12.08 -6.38
C LEU A 475 13.44 10.81 -6.95
N VAL A 476 14.26 9.88 -7.45
CA VAL A 476 13.80 8.62 -8.02
C VAL A 476 13.14 7.75 -6.93
N MET A 477 13.79 7.64 -5.77
CA MET A 477 13.24 6.88 -4.64
C MET A 477 11.90 7.46 -4.16
N SER A 478 11.79 8.78 -3.99
CA SER A 478 10.55 9.41 -3.54
C SER A 478 9.43 9.19 -4.56
N ALA A 479 9.69 9.39 -5.85
CA ALA A 479 8.72 9.16 -6.91
C ALA A 479 8.29 7.68 -7.02
N LEU A 480 9.22 6.73 -6.89
CA LEU A 480 8.88 5.30 -6.92
C LEU A 480 8.01 4.89 -5.72
N ILE A 481 8.34 5.37 -4.52
CA ILE A 481 7.57 5.08 -3.30
C ILE A 481 6.17 5.72 -3.41
N THR A 482 6.06 6.99 -3.78
CA THR A 482 4.77 7.68 -3.87
C THR A 482 3.91 7.12 -5.00
N ALA A 483 4.48 6.83 -6.17
CA ALA A 483 3.77 6.15 -7.26
C ALA A 483 3.33 4.73 -6.87
N GLY A 484 4.15 3.98 -6.14
CA GLY A 484 3.80 2.66 -5.63
C GLY A 484 2.63 2.69 -4.63
N LEU A 485 2.64 3.63 -3.70
CA LEU A 485 1.52 3.81 -2.77
C LEU A 485 0.25 4.31 -3.45
N PHE A 486 0.38 5.19 -4.44
CA PHE A 486 -0.73 5.64 -5.28
C PHE A 486 -1.33 4.45 -6.06
N ALA A 487 -0.49 3.64 -6.69
CA ALA A 487 -0.88 2.43 -7.41
C ALA A 487 -1.62 1.41 -6.53
N ALA A 488 -1.20 1.24 -5.28
CA ALA A 488 -1.82 0.31 -4.33
C ALA A 488 -3.28 0.68 -3.98
N LEU A 489 -3.72 1.91 -4.27
CA LEU A 489 -5.11 2.36 -4.06
C LEU A 489 -6.01 2.14 -5.28
N HIS A 490 -5.46 1.64 -6.38
CA HIS A 490 -6.16 1.48 -7.65
C HIS A 490 -6.25 0.01 -8.02
N ASP A 491 -7.41 -0.42 -8.55
CA ASP A 491 -7.56 -1.77 -9.10
C ASP A 491 -6.58 -2.02 -10.25
N ARG A 492 -6.40 -1.00 -11.09
CA ARG A 492 -5.45 -0.96 -12.22
C ARG A 492 -4.08 -0.45 -11.75
N TRP A 493 -3.47 -1.22 -10.85
CA TRP A 493 -2.26 -0.81 -10.14
C TRP A 493 -1.08 -0.50 -11.09
N ALA A 494 -0.93 -1.20 -12.21
CA ALA A 494 0.18 -0.99 -13.13
C ALA A 494 0.05 0.36 -13.87
N GLU A 495 -1.14 0.66 -14.38
CA GLU A 495 -1.46 1.91 -15.05
C GLU A 495 -1.38 3.09 -14.07
N ALA A 496 -1.91 2.90 -12.87
CA ALA A 496 -1.81 3.87 -11.78
C ALA A 496 -0.35 4.12 -11.36
N PHE A 497 0.52 3.10 -11.39
CA PHE A 497 1.95 3.27 -11.11
C PHE A 497 2.63 4.15 -12.17
N VAL A 498 2.34 3.91 -13.46
CA VAL A 498 2.90 4.71 -14.56
C VAL A 498 2.37 6.15 -14.50
N ALA A 499 1.06 6.34 -14.32
CA ALA A 499 0.45 7.66 -14.10
C ALA A 499 1.10 8.36 -12.89
N GLY A 500 1.27 7.60 -11.82
CA GLY A 500 2.06 7.85 -10.63
C GLY A 500 3.35 8.63 -10.92
N LEU A 501 4.22 7.98 -11.68
CA LEU A 501 5.53 8.48 -12.07
C LEU A 501 5.45 9.68 -13.01
N VAL A 502 4.53 9.68 -13.98
CA VAL A 502 4.35 10.80 -14.91
C VAL A 502 4.00 12.08 -14.16
N PHE A 503 3.05 12.02 -13.21
CA PHE A 503 2.66 13.19 -12.43
C PHE A 503 3.81 13.70 -11.54
N SER A 504 4.61 12.81 -10.94
CA SER A 504 5.82 13.19 -10.20
C SER A 504 6.87 13.87 -11.10
N ILE A 505 7.08 13.36 -12.32
CA ILE A 505 7.97 13.99 -13.30
C ILE A 505 7.46 15.39 -13.68
N VAL A 506 6.17 15.53 -13.96
CA VAL A 506 5.55 16.82 -14.30
C VAL A 506 5.72 17.83 -13.16
N ALA A 507 5.39 17.43 -11.92
CA ALA A 507 5.52 18.26 -10.72
C ALA A 507 6.97 18.73 -10.51
N CYS A 508 7.93 17.82 -10.64
CA CYS A 508 9.34 18.11 -10.41
C CYS A 508 9.98 18.95 -11.52
N ARG A 509 9.55 18.78 -12.78
CA ARG A 509 10.06 19.58 -13.90
C ARG A 509 9.54 21.00 -13.88
N SER A 510 8.30 21.21 -13.46
CA SER A 510 7.70 22.54 -13.40
C SER A 510 7.96 23.27 -12.07
N GLY A 511 8.31 22.52 -11.02
CA GLY A 511 8.44 23.05 -9.66
C GLY A 511 7.09 23.44 -9.03
N ARG A 512 5.96 23.02 -9.61
CA ARG A 512 4.62 23.44 -9.20
C ARG A 512 3.67 22.26 -9.11
N ILE A 513 2.91 22.21 -8.01
CA ILE A 513 1.89 21.17 -7.81
C ILE A 513 0.69 21.32 -8.76
N SER A 514 0.38 22.55 -9.18
CA SER A 514 -0.73 22.83 -10.10
C SER A 514 -0.58 22.15 -11.47
N ASP A 515 0.65 21.92 -11.93
CA ASP A 515 0.92 21.17 -13.16
C ASP A 515 0.59 19.67 -13.00
N ALA A 516 0.89 19.06 -11.85
CA ALA A 516 0.50 17.67 -11.58
C ALA A 516 -1.02 17.52 -11.43
N ILE A 517 -1.66 18.45 -10.71
CA ILE A 517 -3.13 18.49 -10.57
C ILE A 517 -3.78 18.59 -11.96
N ALA A 518 -3.28 19.47 -12.83
CA ALA A 518 -3.82 19.63 -14.17
C ALA A 518 -3.60 18.39 -15.05
N ALA A 519 -2.39 17.79 -15.03
CA ALA A 519 -2.12 16.55 -15.76
C ALA A 519 -3.07 15.44 -15.34
N HIS A 520 -3.25 15.25 -14.03
CA HIS A 520 -4.16 14.24 -13.49
C HIS A 520 -5.63 14.55 -13.82
N ALA A 521 -6.07 15.79 -13.66
CA ALA A 521 -7.42 16.22 -14.07
C ALA A 521 -7.69 15.98 -15.56
N THR A 522 -6.70 16.20 -16.42
CA THR A 522 -6.81 15.93 -17.86
C THR A 522 -6.98 14.44 -18.15
N ALA A 523 -6.17 13.59 -17.50
CA ALA A 523 -6.28 12.15 -17.63
C ALA A 523 -7.69 11.70 -17.22
N ASN A 524 -8.15 12.14 -16.04
CA ASN A 524 -9.45 11.77 -15.52
C ASN A 524 -10.61 12.31 -16.35
N LEU A 525 -10.48 13.50 -16.94
CA LEU A 525 -11.49 14.04 -17.86
C LEU A 525 -11.66 13.15 -19.09
N ILE A 526 -10.55 12.72 -19.69
CA ILE A 526 -10.55 11.85 -20.86
C ILE A 526 -11.18 10.50 -20.50
N VAL A 527 -10.74 9.88 -19.41
CA VAL A 527 -11.24 8.58 -18.93
C VAL A 527 -12.74 8.66 -18.59
N PHE A 528 -13.16 9.70 -17.86
CA PHE A 528 -14.56 9.93 -17.52
C PHE A 528 -15.44 10.15 -18.76
N SER A 529 -14.97 10.94 -19.71
CA SER A 529 -15.71 11.20 -20.95
C SER A 529 -15.92 9.92 -21.75
N VAL A 530 -14.90 9.07 -21.88
CA VAL A 530 -15.02 7.78 -22.57
C VAL A 530 -15.94 6.82 -21.82
N ALA A 531 -15.84 6.74 -20.49
CA ALA A 531 -16.74 5.91 -19.69
C ALA A 531 -18.21 6.35 -19.84
N ALA A 532 -18.48 7.66 -19.83
CA ALA A 532 -19.83 8.20 -20.03
C ALA A 532 -20.36 7.99 -21.45
N LEU A 533 -19.51 8.14 -22.48
CA LEU A 533 -19.91 7.97 -23.89
C LEU A 533 -20.13 6.50 -24.27
N THR A 534 -19.28 5.59 -23.79
CA THR A 534 -19.37 4.15 -24.09
C THR A 534 -20.35 3.41 -23.18
N GLY A 535 -20.75 4.01 -22.06
CA GLY A 535 -21.54 3.36 -21.01
C GLY A 535 -20.73 2.37 -20.17
N ASN A 536 -19.45 2.14 -20.48
CA ASN A 536 -18.58 1.25 -19.70
C ASN A 536 -18.02 1.99 -18.48
N LEU A 537 -18.78 1.97 -17.38
CA LEU A 537 -18.40 2.62 -16.13
C LEU A 537 -17.34 1.84 -15.34
N ALA A 538 -16.96 0.62 -15.76
CA ALA A 538 -15.86 -0.12 -15.13
C ALA A 538 -14.48 0.53 -15.36
N ILE A 539 -14.40 1.51 -16.27
CA ILE A 539 -13.18 2.25 -16.57
C ILE A 539 -12.82 3.27 -15.46
N ILE A 540 -13.81 3.74 -14.66
CA ILE A 540 -13.70 4.89 -13.72
C ILE A 540 -13.97 4.58 -12.26
#